data_AF-A0A6I3KRC7-F1
#
_entry.id   AF-A0A6I3KRC7-F1
#
_cell.length_a   1.000
_cell.length_b   1.000
_cell.length_c   1.000
_cell.angle_alpha   90.00
_cell.angle_beta   90.00
_cell.angle_gamma   90.00
#
_symmetry.space_group_name_H-M   'P 1'
#
loop_
_entity.id
_entity.type
_entity.pdbx_description
1 polymer ?
#
loop_
_entity_poly.entity_id
_entity_poly.type
_entity_poly.pdbx_seq_one_letter_code
_entity_poly.pdbx_strand_id
1 'polypeptide(L)'
;MGAMLTSLRNTAAAGLVLAILLGVLIRLVPGEGAGLESAWWTLCLRWLHVMSGTMWIGLLWYFNFVQLPNMDKIPDHQRAAIGKVIAPAALWWYRWSAMATMATGLLLAWTHGYLWDALAMGLTDDGRSMPMGIGMWLGIVMWINVWFGIWPNQERALGIVDATAEERSASARAAMLFLRANALISIPMLFCMVGMSHGRFV
;
A
#
# COMPACT_ATOMS: atom_id res chain seq x y z
N MET A 1 18.16 -2.24 -25.07
CA MET A 1 18.02 -2.48 -23.61
C MET A 1 18.50 -1.30 -22.75
N GLY A 2 19.70 -0.75 -22.97
CA GLY A 2 20.29 0.29 -22.09
C GLY A 2 19.40 1.51 -21.85
N ALA A 3 18.86 2.15 -22.89
CA ALA A 3 18.01 3.35 -22.76
C ALA A 3 16.62 3.10 -22.13
N MET A 4 16.16 1.83 -22.12
CA MET A 4 14.88 1.46 -21.53
C MET A 4 15.02 1.32 -20.01
N LEU A 5 16.07 0.64 -19.56
CA LEU A 5 16.30 0.34 -18.13
C LEU A 5 16.88 1.52 -17.33
N THR A 6 17.47 2.51 -18.01
CA THR A 6 17.99 3.73 -17.35
C THR A 6 16.91 4.77 -17.02
N SER A 7 15.72 4.65 -17.61
CA SER A 7 14.59 5.54 -17.34
C SER A 7 13.49 4.78 -16.62
N LEU A 8 13.18 5.17 -15.37
CA LEU A 8 12.09 4.58 -14.59
C LEU A 8 10.77 4.56 -15.38
N ARG A 9 10.46 5.66 -16.09
CA ARG A 9 9.25 5.75 -16.91
C ARG A 9 9.22 4.68 -18.00
N ASN A 10 10.33 4.52 -18.73
CA ASN A 10 10.39 3.56 -19.83
C ASN A 10 10.39 2.13 -19.29
N THR A 11 11.07 1.86 -18.17
CA THR A 11 11.03 0.56 -17.48
C THR A 11 9.61 0.21 -17.03
N ALA A 12 8.92 1.15 -16.37
CA ALA A 12 7.54 0.93 -15.92
C ALA A 12 6.58 0.72 -17.09
N ALA A 13 6.70 1.53 -18.16
CA ALA A 13 5.91 1.38 -19.36
C ALA A 13 6.15 0.03 -20.06
N ALA A 14 7.41 -0.39 -20.18
CA ALA A 14 7.76 -1.69 -20.75
C ALA A 14 7.19 -2.85 -19.90
N GLY A 15 7.26 -2.76 -18.58
CA GLY A 15 6.65 -3.73 -17.67
C GLY A 15 5.13 -3.83 -17.85
N LEU A 16 4.45 -2.69 -17.99
CA LEU A 16 3.00 -2.67 -18.25
C LEU A 16 2.65 -3.27 -19.62
N VAL A 17 3.40 -2.92 -20.67
CA VAL A 17 3.21 -3.50 -22.01
C VAL A 17 3.42 -5.01 -21.97
N LEU A 18 4.47 -5.49 -21.30
CA LEU A 18 4.72 -6.92 -21.14
C LEU A 18 3.57 -7.63 -20.41
N ALA A 19 3.04 -7.03 -19.34
CA ALA A 19 1.89 -7.58 -18.62
C ALA A 19 0.63 -7.67 -19.50
N ILE A 20 0.37 -6.65 -20.31
CA ILE A 20 -0.76 -6.64 -21.26
C ILE A 20 -0.56 -7.72 -22.33
N LEU A 21 0.64 -7.82 -22.91
CA LEU A 21 0.96 -8.83 -23.91
C LEU A 21 0.80 -10.24 -23.37
N LEU A 22 1.31 -10.52 -22.16
CA LEU A 22 1.11 -11.80 -21.49
C LEU A 22 -0.37 -12.07 -21.24
N GLY A 23 -1.12 -11.06 -20.79
CA GLY A 23 -2.57 -11.15 -20.62
C GLY A 23 -3.27 -11.56 -21.91
N VAL A 24 -2.94 -10.93 -23.04
CA VAL A 24 -3.50 -11.29 -24.36
C VAL A 24 -3.07 -12.69 -24.79
N LEU A 25 -1.79 -13.04 -24.65
CA LEU A 25 -1.27 -14.36 -25.03
C LEU A 25 -1.94 -15.50 -24.27
N ILE A 26 -2.19 -15.33 -22.96
CA ILE A 26 -2.91 -16.33 -22.14
C ILE A 26 -4.32 -16.55 -22.69
N ARG A 27 -5.00 -15.52 -23.20
CA ARG A 27 -6.33 -15.66 -23.82
C ARG A 27 -6.33 -16.37 -25.17
N LEU A 28 -5.18 -16.41 -25.85
CA LEU A 28 -5.04 -17.15 -27.10
C LEU A 28 -4.86 -18.65 -26.85
N VAL A 29 -4.68 -19.08 -25.60
CA VAL A 29 -4.63 -20.51 -25.23
C VAL A 29 -6.01 -21.13 -25.45
N PRO A 30 -6.11 -22.23 -26.22
CA PRO A 30 -7.39 -22.91 -26.44
C PRO A 30 -8.06 -23.31 -25.12
N GLY A 31 -9.31 -22.88 -24.91
CA GLY A 31 -10.11 -23.20 -23.72
C GLY A 31 -10.29 -22.06 -22.70
N GLU A 32 -9.50 -20.98 -22.79
CA GLU A 32 -9.56 -19.84 -21.83
C GLU A 32 -10.64 -18.79 -22.16
N GLY A 33 -11.25 -18.84 -23.34
CA GLY A 33 -12.27 -17.87 -23.78
C GLY A 33 -11.70 -16.48 -24.13
N ALA A 34 -12.18 -15.91 -25.24
CA ALA A 34 -11.66 -14.66 -25.80
C ALA A 34 -12.34 -13.38 -25.26
N GLY A 35 -13.34 -13.49 -24.38
CA GLY A 35 -14.15 -12.36 -23.92
C GLY A 35 -13.54 -11.54 -22.77
N LEU A 36 -13.81 -10.23 -22.73
CA LEU A 36 -13.57 -9.38 -21.55
C LEU A 36 -14.70 -9.56 -20.53
N GLU A 37 -14.83 -10.78 -20.04
CA GLU A 37 -15.86 -11.17 -19.07
C GLU A 37 -15.56 -10.60 -17.68
N SER A 38 -16.55 -10.62 -16.78
CA SER A 38 -16.44 -10.13 -15.39
C SER A 38 -15.16 -10.61 -14.67
N ALA A 39 -14.80 -11.89 -14.87
CA ALA A 39 -13.61 -12.50 -14.27
C ALA A 39 -12.29 -11.79 -14.65
N TRP A 40 -12.19 -11.24 -15.86
CA TRP A 40 -11.01 -10.50 -16.30
C TRP A 40 -10.85 -9.19 -15.54
N TRP A 41 -11.97 -8.49 -15.33
CA TRP A 41 -11.94 -7.23 -14.63
C TRP A 41 -11.62 -7.40 -13.15
N THR A 42 -12.14 -8.48 -12.54
CA THR A 42 -11.74 -8.92 -11.21
C THR A 42 -10.24 -9.24 -11.13
N LEU A 43 -9.66 -9.89 -12.14
CA LEU A 43 -8.21 -10.15 -12.19
C LEU A 43 -7.42 -8.84 -12.26
N CYS A 44 -7.79 -7.90 -13.13
CA CYS A 44 -7.14 -6.60 -13.23
C CYS A 44 -7.21 -5.82 -11.90
N LEU A 45 -8.36 -5.82 -11.24
CA LEU A 45 -8.53 -5.17 -9.92
C LEU A 45 -7.66 -5.82 -8.86
N ARG A 46 -7.61 -7.16 -8.81
CA ARG A 46 -6.74 -7.88 -7.88
C ARG A 46 -5.26 -7.59 -8.15
N TRP A 47 -4.85 -7.57 -9.41
CA TRP A 47 -3.49 -7.23 -9.79
C TRP A 47 -3.13 -5.80 -9.37
N LEU A 48 -3.99 -4.81 -9.63
CA LEU A 48 -3.79 -3.43 -9.18
C LEU A 48 -3.75 -3.32 -7.65
N HIS A 49 -4.60 -4.07 -6.94
CA HIS A 49 -4.62 -4.11 -5.48
C HIS A 49 -3.29 -4.65 -4.92
N VAL A 50 -2.80 -5.77 -5.45
CA VAL A 50 -1.52 -6.36 -5.00
C VAL A 50 -0.35 -5.44 -5.32
N MET A 51 -0.31 -4.84 -6.52
CA MET A 51 0.76 -3.92 -6.92
C MET A 51 0.79 -2.68 -6.01
N SER A 52 -0.38 -2.07 -5.76
CA SER A 52 -0.48 -0.91 -4.87
C SER A 52 -0.18 -1.26 -3.41
N GLY A 53 -0.67 -2.41 -2.92
CA GLY A 53 -0.38 -2.90 -1.57
C GLY A 53 1.11 -3.18 -1.35
N THR A 54 1.78 -3.72 -2.37
CA THR A 54 3.24 -3.95 -2.34
C THR A 54 4.00 -2.63 -2.22
N MET A 55 3.61 -1.60 -2.98
CA MET A 55 4.23 -0.27 -2.85
C MET A 55 3.96 0.35 -1.47
N TRP A 56 2.72 0.24 -0.97
CA TRP A 56 2.32 0.83 0.30
C TRP A 56 3.06 0.20 1.48
N ILE A 57 2.95 -1.13 1.64
CA ILE A 57 3.59 -1.86 2.74
C ILE A 57 5.11 -1.89 2.56
N GLY A 58 5.60 -1.99 1.32
CA GLY A 58 7.03 -1.92 1.02
C GLY A 58 7.66 -0.62 1.51
N LEU A 59 7.03 0.52 1.25
CA LEU A 59 7.50 1.82 1.76
C LEU A 59 7.35 1.95 3.28
N LEU A 60 6.25 1.45 3.86
CA LEU A 60 6.06 1.40 5.31
C LEU A 60 7.22 0.67 6.01
N TRP A 61 7.59 -0.49 5.49
CA TRP A 61 8.67 -1.32 6.01
C TRP A 61 10.03 -0.72 5.73
N TYR A 62 10.26 -0.14 4.54
CA TYR A 62 11.45 0.64 4.25
C TYR A 62 11.66 1.76 5.28
N PHE A 63 10.62 2.54 5.60
CA PHE A 63 10.77 3.62 6.58
C PHE A 63 11.12 3.09 7.99
N ASN A 64 10.47 2.01 8.44
CA ASN A 64 10.65 1.50 9.81
C ASN A 64 11.92 0.67 9.99
N PHE A 65 12.27 -0.17 9.03
CA PHE A 65 13.38 -1.13 9.15
C PHE A 65 14.68 -0.64 8.51
N VAL A 66 14.60 0.28 7.55
CA VAL A 66 15.77 0.76 6.80
C VAL A 66 16.05 2.23 7.07
N GLN A 67 15.13 3.14 6.75
CA GLN A 67 15.43 4.58 6.81
C GLN A 67 15.63 5.06 8.25
N LEU A 68 14.60 4.94 9.11
CA LEU A 68 14.63 5.50 10.46
C LEU A 68 15.78 4.97 11.33
N PRO A 69 16.08 3.65 11.39
CA PRO A 69 17.17 3.14 12.22
C PRO A 69 18.58 3.56 11.77
N ASN A 70 18.71 4.10 10.56
CA ASN A 70 19.99 4.52 9.99
C ASN A 70 20.16 6.05 9.94
N MET A 71 19.15 6.85 10.30
CA MET A 71 19.22 8.32 10.25
C MET A 71 20.33 8.92 11.13
N ASP A 72 20.59 8.30 12.29
CA ASP A 72 21.61 8.76 13.24
C ASP A 72 23.04 8.41 12.78
N LYS A 73 23.17 7.45 11.86
CA LYS A 73 24.47 7.04 11.30
C LYS A 73 24.96 7.98 10.18
N ILE A 74 24.07 8.86 9.70
CA ILE A 74 24.36 9.77 8.59
C ILE A 74 24.96 11.06 9.15
N PRO A 75 26.10 11.54 8.61
CA PRO A 75 26.68 12.82 8.99
C PRO A 75 25.67 13.96 8.88
N ASP A 76 25.65 14.88 9.84
CA ASP A 76 24.62 15.93 9.94
C ASP A 76 24.48 16.77 8.64
N HIS A 77 25.61 17.07 7.99
CA HIS A 77 25.64 17.84 6.74
C HIS A 77 24.98 17.12 5.55
N GLN A 78 24.80 15.80 5.60
CA GLN A 78 24.15 15.01 4.54
C GLN A 78 22.70 14.66 4.86
N ARG A 79 22.30 14.70 6.13
CA ARG A 79 20.96 14.28 6.60
C ARG A 79 19.82 15.06 5.92
N ALA A 80 20.08 16.32 5.56
CA ALA A 80 19.13 17.17 4.84
C ALA A 80 18.75 16.62 3.45
N ALA A 81 19.64 15.87 2.77
CA ALA A 81 19.33 15.28 1.47
C ALA A 81 18.18 14.26 1.57
N ILE A 82 18.13 13.48 2.65
CA ILE A 82 17.01 12.55 2.89
C ILE A 82 15.73 13.33 3.18
N GLY A 83 15.77 14.23 4.16
CA GLY A 83 14.57 14.96 4.59
C GLY A 83 13.97 15.87 3.51
N LYS A 84 14.80 16.49 2.67
CA LYS A 84 14.33 17.47 1.66
C LYS A 84 14.07 16.86 0.28
N VAL A 85 14.66 15.71 -0.06
CA VAL A 85 14.58 15.15 -1.42
C VAL A 85 13.93 13.77 -1.41
N ILE A 86 14.45 12.83 -0.62
CA ILE A 86 14.01 11.43 -0.65
C ILE A 86 12.68 11.25 0.09
N ALA A 87 12.58 11.75 1.32
CA ALA A 87 11.42 11.55 2.17
C ALA A 87 10.12 12.12 1.57
N PRO A 88 10.07 13.33 0.99
CA PRO A 88 8.86 13.85 0.36
C PRO A 88 8.40 13.00 -0.83
N ALA A 89 9.33 12.54 -1.67
CA ALA A 89 9.01 11.67 -2.81
C ALA A 89 8.51 10.29 -2.36
N ALA A 90 9.14 9.69 -1.36
CA ALA A 90 8.70 8.42 -0.79
C ALA A 90 7.33 8.54 -0.10
N LEU A 91 7.08 9.64 0.62
CA LEU A 91 5.79 9.91 1.26
C LEU A 91 4.67 10.16 0.24
N TRP A 92 4.96 10.74 -0.92
CA TRP A 92 4.00 10.84 -2.01
C TRP A 92 3.53 9.45 -2.46
N TRP A 93 4.47 8.56 -2.79
CA TRP A 93 4.15 7.19 -3.19
C TRP A 93 3.45 6.42 -2.08
N TYR A 94 3.89 6.57 -0.82
CA TYR A 94 3.29 5.92 0.33
C TYR A 94 1.80 6.29 0.49
N ARG A 95 1.44 7.57 0.37
CA ARG A 95 0.05 8.04 0.51
C ARG A 95 -0.86 7.53 -0.62
N TRP A 96 -0.41 7.67 -1.86
CA TRP A 96 -1.24 7.32 -3.00
C TRP A 96 -1.31 5.83 -3.26
N SER A 97 -0.26 5.07 -2.94
CA SER A 97 -0.34 3.61 -2.92
C SER A 97 -1.30 3.12 -1.83
N ALA A 98 -1.33 3.74 -0.64
CA ALA A 98 -2.33 3.45 0.38
C ALA A 98 -3.76 3.69 -0.13
N MET A 99 -3.99 4.85 -0.76
CA MET A 99 -5.30 5.18 -1.35
C MET A 99 -5.71 4.19 -2.45
N ALA A 100 -4.80 3.88 -3.37
CA ALA A 100 -5.06 2.92 -4.45
C ALA A 100 -5.34 1.52 -3.90
N THR A 101 -4.60 1.06 -2.88
CA THR A 101 -4.82 -0.23 -2.22
C THR A 101 -6.21 -0.27 -1.60
N MET A 102 -6.60 0.78 -0.88
CA MET A 102 -7.91 0.89 -0.24
C MET A 102 -9.04 0.85 -1.27
N ALA A 103 -8.97 1.70 -2.30
CA ALA A 103 -10.00 1.80 -3.33
C ALA A 103 -10.16 0.48 -4.11
N THR A 104 -9.05 -0.09 -4.57
CA THR A 104 -9.07 -1.36 -5.32
C THR A 104 -9.49 -2.54 -4.46
N GLY A 105 -9.12 -2.56 -3.17
CA GLY A 105 -9.50 -3.63 -2.24
C GLY A 105 -10.99 -3.64 -1.92
N LEU A 106 -11.56 -2.46 -1.65
CA LEU A 106 -13.01 -2.31 -1.43
C LEU A 106 -13.80 -2.66 -2.70
N LEU A 107 -13.33 -2.21 -3.87
CA LEU A 107 -13.96 -2.56 -5.14
C LEU A 107 -13.85 -4.07 -5.43
N LEU A 108 -12.72 -4.69 -5.13
CA LEU A 108 -12.55 -6.14 -5.27
C LEU A 108 -13.55 -6.89 -4.37
N ALA A 109 -13.66 -6.52 -3.10
CA ALA A 109 -14.61 -7.11 -2.16
C ALA A 109 -16.07 -6.90 -2.61
N TRP A 110 -16.39 -5.73 -3.18
CA TRP A 110 -17.70 -5.45 -3.75
C TRP A 110 -18.01 -6.36 -4.94
N THR A 111 -17.09 -6.47 -5.90
CA THR A 111 -17.28 -7.31 -7.10
C THR A 111 -17.39 -8.81 -6.79
N HIS A 112 -16.79 -9.24 -5.67
CA HIS A 112 -16.90 -10.62 -5.18
C HIS A 112 -18.10 -10.86 -4.26
N GLY A 113 -18.87 -9.82 -3.91
CA GLY A 113 -20.11 -9.93 -3.16
C GLY A 113 -19.97 -10.08 -1.64
N TYR A 114 -18.76 -10.05 -1.09
CA TYR A 114 -18.54 -10.24 0.36
C TYR A 114 -18.26 -8.93 1.12
N LEU A 115 -18.29 -7.76 0.46
CA LEU A 115 -17.92 -6.50 1.11
C LEU A 115 -18.70 -6.27 2.41
N TRP A 116 -20.02 -6.43 2.36
CA TRP A 116 -20.87 -6.19 3.52
C TRP A 116 -20.60 -7.20 4.62
N ASP A 117 -20.43 -8.48 4.28
CA ASP A 117 -20.14 -9.53 5.24
C ASP A 117 -18.80 -9.30 5.95
N ALA A 118 -17.76 -8.92 5.20
CA ALA A 118 -16.46 -8.61 5.78
C ALA A 118 -16.49 -7.33 6.64
N LEU A 119 -17.14 -6.26 6.19
CA LEU A 119 -17.26 -5.03 6.99
C LEU A 119 -18.10 -5.24 8.25
N ALA A 120 -19.12 -6.11 8.18
CA ALA A 120 -19.92 -6.57 9.31
C ALA A 120 -19.20 -7.63 10.17
N MET A 121 -17.91 -7.88 9.95
CA MET A 121 -17.09 -8.81 10.74
C MET A 121 -17.62 -10.26 10.74
N GLY A 122 -18.26 -10.66 9.64
CA GLY A 122 -18.86 -11.98 9.46
C GLY A 122 -20.17 -12.21 10.22
N LEU A 123 -20.76 -11.17 10.82
CA LEU A 123 -22.04 -11.27 11.53
C LEU A 123 -23.22 -11.63 10.61
N THR A 124 -23.06 -11.51 9.30
CA THR A 124 -24.08 -11.77 8.28
C THR A 124 -23.85 -13.06 7.50
N ASP A 125 -22.73 -13.79 7.74
CA ASP A 125 -22.34 -14.99 6.98
C ASP A 125 -21.79 -16.13 7.86
N ASP A 126 -22.28 -16.24 9.10
CA ASP A 126 -21.85 -17.24 10.09
C ASP A 126 -20.34 -17.18 10.41
N GLY A 127 -19.73 -16.00 10.30
CA GLY A 127 -18.32 -15.77 10.63
C GLY A 127 -17.34 -16.09 9.49
N ARG A 128 -17.82 -16.52 8.31
CA ARG A 128 -16.94 -16.91 7.19
C ARG A 128 -16.06 -15.76 6.71
N SER A 129 -16.58 -14.53 6.73
CA SER A 129 -15.83 -13.34 6.33
C SER A 129 -15.06 -12.69 7.48
N MET A 130 -15.13 -13.21 8.71
CA MET A 130 -14.54 -12.56 9.89
C MET A 130 -13.03 -12.28 9.76
N PRO A 131 -12.18 -13.22 9.31
CA PRO A 131 -10.75 -12.92 9.23
C PRO A 131 -10.44 -11.89 8.13
N MET A 132 -11.16 -11.94 7.00
CA MET A 132 -11.07 -10.89 5.97
C MET A 132 -11.53 -9.54 6.51
N GLY A 133 -12.62 -9.51 7.28
CA GLY A 133 -13.13 -8.33 7.98
C GLY A 133 -12.12 -7.70 8.93
N ILE A 134 -11.47 -8.51 9.77
CA ILE A 134 -10.37 -8.05 10.65
C ILE A 134 -9.26 -7.40 9.81
N GLY A 135 -8.80 -8.09 8.77
CA GLY A 135 -7.80 -7.56 7.86
C GLY A 135 -8.21 -6.21 7.27
N MET A 136 -9.43 -6.11 6.74
CA MET A 136 -9.97 -4.90 6.13
C MET A 136 -10.01 -3.73 7.11
N TRP A 137 -10.50 -3.94 8.33
CA TRP A 137 -10.56 -2.89 9.35
C TRP A 137 -9.17 -2.42 9.80
N LEU A 138 -8.23 -3.35 10.01
CA LEU A 138 -6.85 -2.99 10.32
C LEU A 138 -6.22 -2.17 9.18
N GLY A 139 -6.49 -2.53 7.93
CA GLY A 139 -6.09 -1.76 6.74
C GLY A 139 -6.72 -0.36 6.69
N ILE A 140 -8.01 -0.23 7.00
CA ILE A 140 -8.72 1.05 7.06
C ILE A 140 -8.12 1.96 8.14
N VAL A 141 -7.89 1.43 9.35
CA VAL A 141 -7.24 2.17 10.43
C VAL A 141 -5.84 2.63 10.01
N MET A 142 -5.05 1.75 9.37
CA MET A 142 -3.75 2.14 8.85
C MET A 142 -3.84 3.24 7.79
N TRP A 143 -4.79 3.18 6.88
CA TRP A 143 -5.02 4.20 5.86
C TRP A 143 -5.42 5.54 6.49
N ILE A 144 -6.28 5.54 7.51
CA ILE A 144 -6.63 6.72 8.31
C ILE A 144 -5.36 7.31 8.94
N ASN A 145 -4.54 6.47 9.56
CA ASN A 145 -3.25 6.89 10.12
C ASN A 145 -2.35 7.51 9.05
N VAL A 146 -2.32 7.01 7.82
CA VAL A 146 -1.52 7.60 6.73
C VAL A 146 -1.94 9.03 6.43
N TRP A 147 -3.24 9.25 6.19
CA TRP A 147 -3.74 10.52 5.68
C TRP A 147 -3.96 11.57 6.77
N PHE A 148 -4.35 11.15 7.97
CA PHE A 148 -4.74 12.08 9.05
C PHE A 148 -3.73 12.10 10.21
N GLY A 149 -2.88 11.07 10.33
CA GLY A 149 -1.83 11.00 11.35
C GLY A 149 -0.45 11.34 10.78
N ILE A 150 0.06 10.52 9.87
CA ILE A 150 1.42 10.61 9.34
C ILE A 150 1.58 11.87 8.48
N TRP A 151 0.71 12.06 7.48
CA TRP A 151 0.90 13.13 6.50
C TRP A 151 0.92 14.55 7.10
N PRO A 152 -0.08 14.99 7.90
CA PRO A 152 -0.08 16.35 8.43
C PRO A 152 1.10 16.63 9.38
N ASN A 153 1.53 15.60 10.12
CA ASN A 153 2.70 15.70 10.98
C ASN A 153 4.01 15.72 10.18
N GLN A 154 4.10 14.98 9.07
CA GLN A 154 5.26 15.03 8.17
C GLN A 154 5.36 16.37 7.44
N GLU A 155 4.24 16.98 7.05
CA GLU A 155 4.25 18.31 6.42
C GLU A 155 4.92 19.35 7.32
N ARG A 156 4.58 19.35 8.61
CA ARG A 156 5.23 20.23 9.60
C ARG A 156 6.68 19.83 9.84
N ALA A 157 6.95 18.54 10.09
CA ALA A 157 8.28 18.04 10.41
C ALA A 157 9.31 18.30 9.30
N LEU A 158 8.89 18.21 8.03
CA LEU A 158 9.74 18.44 6.87
C LEU A 158 9.81 19.93 6.46
N GLY A 159 9.07 20.81 7.13
CA GLY A 159 9.01 22.23 6.81
C GLY A 159 8.30 22.53 5.48
N ILE A 160 7.37 21.66 5.06
CA ILE A 160 6.46 21.92 3.93
C ILE A 160 5.43 22.97 4.34
N VAL A 161 4.99 22.92 5.59
CA VAL A 161 4.11 23.91 6.23
C VAL A 161 4.87 24.64 7.33
N ASP A 162 4.61 25.93 7.47
CA ASP A 162 5.19 26.75 8.53
C ASP A 162 4.75 26.24 9.91
N ALA A 163 5.73 26.08 10.80
CA ALA A 163 5.57 25.59 12.15
C ALA A 163 6.78 26.04 12.98
N THR A 164 6.58 26.29 14.27
CA THR A 164 7.63 26.59 15.24
C THR A 164 8.58 25.40 15.42
N ALA A 165 9.78 25.64 15.96
CA ALA A 165 10.75 24.57 16.21
C ALA A 165 10.19 23.47 17.14
N GLU A 166 9.39 23.86 18.14
CA GLU A 166 8.74 22.96 19.07
C GLU A 166 7.68 22.09 18.37
N GLU A 167 6.81 22.70 17.57
CA GLU A 167 5.80 21.98 16.77
C GLU A 167 6.42 21.02 15.76
N ARG A 168 7.54 21.39 15.13
CA ARG A 168 8.28 20.51 14.20
C ARG A 168 8.81 19.28 14.91
N SER A 169 9.40 19.44 16.09
CA SER A 169 9.92 18.33 16.89
C SER A 169 8.79 17.39 17.36
N ALA A 170 7.71 17.97 17.88
CA ALA A 170 6.52 17.21 18.30
C ALA A 170 5.88 16.45 17.13
N SER A 171 5.75 17.10 15.97
CA SER A 171 5.19 16.49 14.76
C SER A 171 6.09 15.37 14.22
N ALA A 172 7.42 15.55 14.22
CA ALA A 172 8.35 14.50 13.81
C ALA A 172 8.20 13.25 14.69
N ARG A 173 8.07 13.44 16.01
CA ARG A 173 7.81 12.34 16.95
C ARG A 173 6.46 11.68 16.68
N ALA A 174 5.39 12.46 16.51
CA ALA A 174 4.05 11.95 16.23
C ALA A 174 4.01 11.14 14.93
N ALA A 175 4.59 11.66 13.84
CA ALA A 175 4.69 10.97 12.57
C ALA A 175 5.42 9.63 12.70
N MET A 176 6.52 9.59 13.46
CA MET A 176 7.26 8.35 13.73
C MET A 176 6.44 7.34 14.52
N LEU A 177 5.67 7.78 15.52
CA LEU A 177 4.79 6.89 16.30
C LEU A 177 3.67 6.30 15.43
N PHE A 178 2.99 7.11 14.61
CA PHE A 178 1.98 6.60 13.67
C PHE A 178 2.58 5.63 12.65
N LEU A 179 3.78 5.93 12.15
CA LEU A 179 4.48 5.07 11.21
C LEU A 179 4.85 3.71 11.84
N ARG A 180 5.25 3.67 13.12
CA ARG A 180 5.50 2.44 13.88
C ARG A 180 4.21 1.69 14.22
N ALA A 181 3.15 2.39 14.58
CA ALA A 181 1.84 1.80 14.80
C ALA A 181 1.34 1.11 13.53
N ASN A 182 1.48 1.76 12.36
CA ASN A 182 1.14 1.13 11.08
C ASN A 182 2.00 -0.10 10.79
N ALA A 183 3.31 -0.07 11.07
CA ALA A 183 4.16 -1.25 10.89
C ALA A 183 3.71 -2.41 11.78
N LEU A 184 3.41 -2.15 13.05
CA LEU A 184 2.86 -3.14 13.97
C LEU A 184 1.54 -3.73 13.44
N ILE A 185 0.59 -2.88 13.03
CA ILE A 185 -0.74 -3.29 12.55
C ILE A 185 -0.65 -4.02 11.20
N SER A 186 0.33 -3.68 10.35
CA SER A 186 0.50 -4.30 9.04
C SER A 186 0.72 -5.82 9.11
N ILE A 187 1.35 -6.30 10.19
CA ILE A 187 1.68 -7.72 10.37
C ILE A 187 0.41 -8.57 10.55
N PRO A 188 -0.45 -8.35 11.57
CA PRO A 188 -1.69 -9.10 11.71
C PRO A 188 -2.68 -8.83 10.56
N MET A 189 -2.68 -7.62 9.99
CA MET A 189 -3.50 -7.30 8.82
C MET A 189 -3.17 -8.23 7.63
N LEU A 190 -1.88 -8.33 7.27
CA LEU A 190 -1.43 -9.20 6.19
C LEU A 190 -1.67 -10.68 6.49
N PHE A 191 -1.44 -11.09 7.74
CA PHE A 191 -1.73 -12.46 8.18
C PHE A 191 -3.20 -12.83 7.93
N CYS A 192 -4.13 -11.96 8.33
CA CYS A 192 -5.56 -12.16 8.12
C CYS A 192 -5.94 -12.20 6.64
N MET A 193 -5.43 -11.28 5.81
CA MET A 193 -5.78 -11.21 4.39
C MET A 193 -5.15 -12.31 3.54
N VAL A 194 -3.89 -12.66 3.78
CA VAL A 194 -3.17 -13.72 3.03
C VAL A 194 -3.65 -15.10 3.46
N GLY A 195 -3.83 -15.31 4.77
CA GLY A 195 -4.31 -16.56 5.32
C GLY A 195 -5.63 -16.98 4.66
N MET A 196 -6.65 -16.13 4.69
CA MET A 196 -7.94 -16.42 4.05
C MET A 196 -7.87 -16.76 2.56
N SER A 197 -6.93 -16.14 1.85
CA SER A 197 -6.84 -16.28 0.39
C SER A 197 -6.22 -17.63 -0.03
N HIS A 198 -5.38 -18.23 0.82
CA HIS A 198 -4.52 -19.37 0.45
C HIS A 198 -4.53 -20.54 1.43
N GLY A 199 -5.10 -20.37 2.63
CA GLY A 199 -5.31 -21.41 3.62
C GLY A 199 -6.56 -21.08 4.42
N ARG A 200 -7.67 -21.76 4.14
CA ARG A 200 -8.88 -21.61 4.95
C ARG A 200 -8.50 -21.70 6.42
N PHE A 201 -8.71 -20.63 7.18
CA PHE A 201 -8.81 -20.71 8.63
C PHE A 201 -10.09 -21.50 8.89
N VAL A 202 -9.97 -22.82 8.81
CA VAL A 202 -10.98 -23.89 8.91
C VAL A 202 -12.43 -23.44 8.82
#